data_AF-A0A2U1U2F1-F1
#
_entry.id   AF-A0A2U1U2F1-F1
#
_cell.length_a   1.000
_cell.length_b   1.000
_cell.length_c   1.000
_cell.angle_alpha   90.00
_cell.angle_beta   90.00
_cell.angle_gamma   90.00
#
_symmetry.space_group_name_H-M   'P 1'
#
loop_
_entity.id
_entity.type
_entity.pdbx_description
1 polymer ?
#
loop_
_entity_poly.entity_id
_entity_poly.type
_entity_poly.pdbx_seq_one_letter_code
_entity_poly.pdbx_strand_id
1 'polypeptide(L)' 'MDNTKPAGIGTALPATLPHISMSVMDTPSGCDPSDEIRHRIIAALEKSGWVKAKAARLLNLTPRQLYYAMQKLQIAVKKF' A
#
# COMPACT_ATOMS: atom_id res chain seq x y z
N MET A 1 44.32 12.50 23.13
CA MET A 1 43.31 11.44 22.96
C MET A 1 42.17 11.87 23.86
N ASP A 2 40.96 12.21 23.45
CA ASP A 2 40.24 12.00 22.20
C ASP A 2 38.93 12.82 22.27
N ASN A 3 38.76 13.68 21.27
CA ASN A 3 37.51 14.14 20.66
C ASN A 3 36.26 14.38 21.54
N THR A 4 36.10 15.61 22.01
CA THR A 4 34.80 16.27 22.09
C THR A 4 34.26 16.45 20.66
N LYS A 5 33.27 15.64 20.28
CA LYS A 5 32.57 15.73 18.99
C LYS A 5 31.39 16.71 19.10
N PRO A 6 31.37 17.86 18.38
CA PRO A 6 30.16 18.63 18.19
C PRO A 6 29.38 18.08 16.99
N ALA A 7 28.34 17.29 17.25
CA ALA A 7 27.39 16.95 16.19
C ALA A 7 26.31 18.04 16.16
N GLY A 8 26.44 18.92 15.16
CA GLY A 8 25.44 19.94 14.85
C GLY A 8 24.05 19.32 14.68
N ILE A 9 23.10 19.91 15.40
CA ILE A 9 21.67 19.82 15.17
C ILE A 9 21.33 20.48 13.82
N GLY A 10 21.62 19.75 12.74
CA GLY A 10 21.20 20.11 11.39
C GLY A 10 19.77 19.64 11.15
N THR A 11 18.83 20.57 11.31
CA THR A 11 17.57 20.66 10.55
C THR A 11 16.73 19.38 10.47
N ALA A 12 15.89 19.16 11.48
CA ALA A 12 14.70 18.35 11.35
C ALA A 12 13.74 19.03 10.35
N LEU A 13 13.79 18.60 9.08
CA LEU A 13 12.72 18.83 8.13
C LEU A 13 11.63 17.78 8.41
N PRO A 14 10.47 18.13 8.99
CA PRO A 14 9.34 17.22 8.95
C PRO A 14 8.94 17.11 7.48
N ALA A 15 9.00 15.89 6.94
CA ALA A 15 8.44 15.57 5.64
C ALA A 15 6.97 15.99 5.62
N THR A 16 6.68 17.17 5.07
CA THR A 16 5.33 17.53 4.67
C THR A 16 4.96 16.58 3.53
N LEU A 17 4.37 15.45 3.88
CA LEU A 17 3.59 14.71 2.90
C LEU A 17 2.53 15.69 2.39
N PRO A 18 2.42 15.92 1.06
CA PRO A 18 1.24 16.58 0.54
C PRO A 18 0.05 15.73 0.98
N HIS A 19 -0.89 16.36 1.69
CA HIS A 19 -2.16 15.73 1.97
C HIS A 19 -2.77 15.38 0.61
N ILE A 20 -2.78 14.10 0.27
CA ILE A 20 -3.52 13.63 -0.88
C ILE A 20 -4.98 13.75 -0.44
N SER A 21 -5.64 14.79 -0.92
CA SER A 21 -7.09 14.95 -0.75
C SER A 21 -7.74 13.91 -1.67
N MET A 22 -7.74 12.64 -1.27
CA MET A 22 -8.57 11.65 -1.93
C MET A 22 -10.01 11.96 -1.55
N SER A 23 -10.64 12.72 -2.44
CA SER A 23 -12.08 12.88 -2.54
C SER A 23 -12.72 11.49 -2.40
N VAL A 24 -13.31 11.25 -1.24
CA VAL A 24 -14.15 10.09 -0.94
C VAL A 24 -15.40 10.22 -1.80
N MET A 25 -15.32 9.78 -3.05
CA MET A 25 -16.50 9.60 -3.87
C MET A 25 -16.87 8.13 -3.93
N ASP A 26 -18.16 7.93 -3.67
CA ASP A 26 -18.95 6.71 -3.74
C ASP A 26 -18.79 5.73 -2.57
N THR A 27 -19.80 5.76 -1.71
CA THR A 27 -20.17 4.74 -0.74
C THR A 27 -20.70 3.49 -1.45
N PRO A 28 -20.01 2.34 -1.42
CA PRO A 28 -20.65 1.08 -1.71
C PRO A 28 -21.29 0.54 -0.44
N SER A 29 -22.59 0.78 -0.36
CA SER A 29 -23.61 -0.09 0.23
C SER A 29 -23.11 -1.52 0.55
N GLY A 30 -23.15 -1.90 1.82
CA GLY A 30 -23.45 -3.27 2.29
C GLY A 30 -22.57 -4.46 1.86
N CYS A 31 -21.40 -4.25 1.26
CA CYS A 31 -20.50 -5.36 0.91
C CYS A 31 -19.39 -5.46 1.94
N ASP A 32 -19.17 -6.66 2.48
CA ASP A 32 -18.15 -6.92 3.48
C ASP A 32 -16.81 -6.27 3.07
N PRO A 33 -16.11 -5.60 3.99
CA PRO A 33 -14.86 -4.90 3.67
C PRO A 33 -13.79 -5.84 3.08
N SER A 34 -13.96 -7.16 3.25
CA SER A 34 -13.11 -8.16 2.61
C SER A 34 -13.33 -8.21 1.08
N ASP A 35 -14.56 -8.14 0.59
CA ASP A 35 -14.84 -8.34 -0.83
C ASP A 35 -14.43 -7.13 -1.69
N GLU A 36 -14.53 -5.91 -1.18
CA GLU A 36 -13.97 -4.73 -1.84
C GLU A 36 -12.43 -4.84 -1.98
N ILE A 37 -11.77 -5.33 -0.93
CA ILE A 37 -10.31 -5.49 -0.90
C ILE A 37 -9.93 -6.56 -1.91
N ARG A 38 -10.69 -7.67 -1.98
CA ARG A 38 -10.51 -8.71 -2.99
C ARG A 38 -10.51 -8.11 -4.38
N HIS A 39 -11.58 -7.37 -4.69
CA HIS A 39 -11.84 -6.85 -6.02
C HIS A 39 -10.76 -5.85 -6.44
N ARG A 40 -10.35 -4.94 -5.53
CA ARG A 40 -9.24 -4.01 -5.77
C ARG A 40 -7.91 -4.72 -6.02
N ILE A 41 -7.60 -5.76 -5.24
CA ILE A 41 -6.36 -6.53 -5.40
C ILE A 41 -6.35 -7.26 -6.74
N ILE A 42 -7.45 -7.92 -7.11
CA ILE A 42 -7.57 -8.64 -8.39
C ILE A 42 -7.41 -7.65 -9.55
N ALA A 43 -8.13 -6.53 -9.53
CA ALA A 43 -8.06 -5.52 -10.60
C ALA A 43 -6.65 -4.98 -10.82
N ALA A 44 -5.85 -4.81 -9.75
CA ALA A 44 -4.46 -4.41 -9.90
C ALA A 44 -3.51 -5.54 -10.25
N LEU A 45 -3.80 -6.78 -9.82
CA LEU A 45 -3.06 -7.94 -10.29
C LEU A 45 -3.23 -8.09 -11.80
N GLU A 46 -4.45 -8.02 -12.32
CA GLU A 46 -4.72 -8.07 -13.77
C GLU A 46 -3.99 -6.94 -14.52
N LYS A 47 -4.10 -5.69 -14.06
CA LYS A 47 -3.36 -4.55 -14.64
C LYS A 47 -1.85 -4.70 -14.56
N SER A 48 -1.34 -5.45 -13.59
CA SER A 48 0.09 -5.66 -13.37
C SER A 48 0.66 -6.90 -14.08
N GLY A 49 -0.19 -7.73 -14.71
CA GLY A 49 0.21 -9.06 -15.19
C GLY A 49 0.54 -10.03 -14.05
N TRP A 50 -0.22 -9.96 -12.96
CA TRP A 50 -0.09 -10.78 -11.74
C TRP A 50 1.21 -10.57 -10.93
N VAL A 51 1.88 -9.44 -11.14
CA VAL A 51 3.11 -9.07 -10.43
C VAL A 51 2.77 -8.40 -9.09
N LYS A 52 2.91 -9.13 -7.98
CA LYS A 52 2.60 -8.67 -6.60
C LYS A 52 3.20 -7.29 -6.25
N ALA A 53 4.49 -7.07 -6.56
CA ALA A 53 5.16 -5.81 -6.25
C ALA A 53 4.59 -4.63 -7.06
N LYS A 54 4.15 -4.88 -8.29
CA LYS A 54 3.56 -3.86 -9.18
C LYS A 54 2.10 -3.59 -8.78
N ALA A 55 1.34 -4.62 -8.44
CA ALA A 55 -0.01 -4.47 -7.87
C ALA A 55 0.01 -3.70 -6.54
N ALA A 56 0.96 -3.98 -5.64
CA ALA A 56 1.11 -3.27 -4.38
C ALA A 56 1.35 -1.76 -4.61
N ARG A 57 2.23 -1.43 -5.56
CA ARG A 57 2.48 -0.04 -5.97
C ARG A 57 1.24 0.63 -6.56
N LEU A 58 0.47 -0.07 -7.38
CA LEU A 58 -0.78 0.45 -7.96
C LEU A 58 -1.84 0.76 -6.90
N LEU A 59 -1.90 -0.03 -5.82
CA LEU A 59 -2.83 0.18 -4.71
C LEU A 59 -2.27 1.15 -3.64
N ASN A 60 -1.05 1.65 -3.78
CA ASN A 60 -0.31 2.33 -2.71
C ASN A 60 -0.26 1.51 -1.40
N LEU A 61 -0.33 0.18 -1.51
CA LEU A 61 -0.22 -0.73 -0.39
C LEU A 61 1.22 -1.21 -0.23
N THR A 62 1.60 -1.48 1.02
CA THR A 62 2.85 -2.20 1.27
C THR A 62 2.72 -3.62 0.72
N PRO A 63 3.74 -4.19 0.05
CA PRO A 63 3.69 -5.57 -0.45
C PRO A 63 3.34 -6.60 0.65
N ARG A 64 3.70 -6.29 1.90
CA ARG A 64 3.33 -7.08 3.08
C ARG A 64 1.83 -7.04 3.37
N GLN A 65 1.20 -5.87 3.30
CA GLN A 65 -0.25 -5.69 3.47
C GLN A 65 -1.02 -6.41 2.37
N LEU A 66 -0.55 -6.28 1.13
CA LEU A 66 -1.10 -7.01 0.00
C LEU A 66 -1.04 -8.53 0.22
N TYR A 67 0.08 -9.03 0.74
CA TYR A 67 0.24 -10.45 1.07
C TYR A 67 -0.72 -10.91 2.17
N TYR A 68 -0.91 -10.11 3.22
CA TYR A 68 -1.88 -10.44 4.28
C TYR A 68 -3.32 -10.47 3.77
N ALA A 69 -3.70 -9.51 2.93
CA ALA A 69 -5.02 -9.52 2.29
C ALA A 69 -5.19 -10.75 1.38
N MET A 70 -4.19 -11.08 0.56
CA MET A 70 -4.23 -12.30 -0.28
C MET A 70 -4.42 -13.58 0.56
N GLN A 71 -3.74 -13.71 1.69
CA GLN A 71 -3.87 -14.86 2.58
C GLN A 71 -5.27 -14.95 3.20
N LYS A 72 -5.79 -13.84 3.75
CA LYS A 72 -7.11 -13.81 4.39
C LYS A 72 -8.24 -14.09 3.41
N LEU A 73 -8.10 -13.63 2.17
CA LEU A 73 -9.15 -13.74 1.16
C LEU A 73 -8.99 -14.98 0.26
N GLN A 74 -8.02 -15.86 0.51
CA GLN A 74 -7.72 -17.03 -0.34
C GLN A 74 -7.89 -16.73 -1.84
N ILE A 75 -7.35 -15.60 -2.30
CA ILE A 75 -7.57 -15.15 -3.67
C ILE A 75 -6.92 -16.18 -4.60
N ALA A 76 -7.73 -16.89 -5.39
CA ALA A 76 -7.25 -17.89 -6.34
C ALA A 76 -6.47 -17.16 -7.44
N VAL A 77 -5.17 -16.98 -7.20
CA VAL A 77 -4.23 -16.43 -8.17
C VAL A 77 -4.17 -17.45 -9.31
N LYS A 78 -4.84 -17.17 -10.44
CA LYS A 78 -4.77 -18.01 -11.63
C LYS A 78 -3.39 -17.77 -12.24
N LYS A 79 -2.41 -18.52 -11.74
CA LYS A 79 -1.02 -18.47 -12.17
C LYS A 79 -0.94 -19.21 -13.51
N PHE A 80 -0.89 -18.46 -14.61
CA PHE A 80 -0.47 -18.95 -15.91
C PHE A 80 1.05 -18.86 -16.03
#